data_AF-A0AA37IZ77-F1
#
_entry.id   AF-A0AA37IZ77-F1
#
_cell.length_a   1.000
_cell.length_b   1.000
_cell.length_c   1.000
_cell.angle_alpha   90.00
_cell.angle_beta   90.00
_cell.angle_gamma   90.00
#
_symmetry.space_group_name_H-M   'P 1'
#
loop_
_entity.id
_entity.type
_entity.pdbx_description
1 polymer ?
#
loop_
_entity_poly.entity_id
_entity_poly.type
_entity_poly.pdbx_seq_one_letter_code
_entity_poly.pdbx_strand_id
1 'polypeptide(L)'
;MYQIAYIGRWETLPETAAAICDHDTPKLEALLQGGLDLDVPIQLSEYIKLMPLEIAVFRNDVTMIHFLLEHGADPGLAEEQPLLLTAARCCGPEVVALFAGQAAKLSSKQKERAFQEVRWGKRPENIQVLEQAGITVEKFGGEAFRAAVSEGNIKLARLLLEKGADINYHKPDMVFPNASTAVTEAVRHKNLPMVRWLIEQGADITIADKYGDRPYTVAVQNKNQELADYLKALEPEEWHNEQEKLRQLMPYKLPAKLVEYLKTGPLRLEFPDQEWVKWAELYSFMDVQEMTWKRKKLLSLMVQMDNYSDYLLLWSPRDKKLWYLDIEHEEFHPLAKWDDFIADPGRYLNGMIEGEFEE
;
A
#
# COMPACT_ATOMS: atom_id res chain seq x y z
N MET A 1 6.92 21.94 27.25
CA MET A 1 7.07 21.29 25.93
C MET A 1 5.68 20.94 25.43
N TYR A 2 5.32 21.49 24.28
CA TYR A 2 4.03 21.31 23.63
C TYR A 2 4.13 20.20 22.59
N GLN A 3 3.19 19.26 22.59
CA GLN A 3 3.07 18.24 21.54
C GLN A 3 1.72 18.41 20.84
N ILE A 4 1.73 18.54 19.51
CA ILE A 4 0.52 18.63 18.67
C ILE A 4 0.49 17.38 17.79
N ALA A 5 -0.24 16.36 18.25
CA ALA A 5 -0.43 15.07 17.59
C ALA A 5 0.87 14.48 16.98
N TYR A 6 0.80 14.13 15.70
CA TYR A 6 1.91 13.67 14.86
C TYR A 6 2.59 14.82 14.10
N ILE A 7 2.13 16.07 14.28
CA ILE A 7 2.65 17.24 13.58
C ILE A 7 4.02 17.64 14.15
N GLY A 8 4.18 17.60 15.48
CA GLY A 8 5.48 17.90 16.06
C GLY A 8 5.51 18.11 17.57
N ARG A 9 6.69 18.51 18.04
CA ARG A 9 6.96 18.92 19.43
C ARG A 9 7.72 20.23 19.42
N TRP A 10 7.34 21.12 20.34
CA TRP A 10 7.94 22.45 20.48
C TRP A 10 8.26 22.74 21.94
N GLU A 11 9.37 23.43 22.18
CA GLU A 11 9.70 23.92 23.51
C GLU A 11 8.79 25.09 23.90
N THR A 12 8.58 26.02 22.96
CA THR A 12 7.70 27.18 23.06
C THR A 12 6.81 27.28 21.84
N LEU A 13 5.65 27.92 21.99
CA LEU A 13 4.71 28.20 20.90
C LEU A 13 4.41 29.71 20.84
N PRO A 14 3.97 30.23 19.69
CA PRO A 14 3.38 31.56 19.62
C PRO A 14 2.23 31.70 20.62
N GLU A 15 2.00 32.93 21.09
CA GLU A 15 1.11 33.21 22.22
C GLU A 15 -0.28 32.59 22.09
N THR A 16 -0.94 32.74 20.94
CA THR A 16 -2.26 32.16 20.70
C THR A 16 -2.23 30.63 20.72
N ALA A 17 -1.23 30.01 20.08
CA ALA A 17 -1.09 28.57 20.06
C ALA A 17 -0.79 27.98 21.44
N ALA A 18 0.03 28.68 22.25
CA ALA A 18 0.28 28.33 23.64
C ALA A 18 -1.02 28.40 24.47
N ALA A 19 -1.77 29.50 24.36
CA ALA A 19 -3.04 29.68 25.08
C ALA A 19 -4.07 28.59 24.74
N ILE A 20 -4.17 28.20 23.46
CA ILE A 20 -4.99 27.05 23.02
C ILE A 20 -4.50 25.76 23.68
N CYS A 21 -3.19 25.48 23.64
CA CYS A 21 -2.63 24.25 24.19
C CYS A 21 -2.76 24.15 25.72
N ASP A 22 -2.72 25.29 26.40
CA ASP A 22 -2.78 25.43 27.86
C ASP A 22 -4.22 25.56 28.39
N HIS A 23 -5.23 25.53 27.51
CA HIS A 23 -6.66 25.72 27.84
C HIS A 23 -6.95 27.06 28.53
N ASP A 24 -6.18 28.11 28.20
CA ASP A 24 -6.27 29.43 28.82
C ASP A 24 -7.35 30.29 28.13
N THR A 25 -8.61 29.96 28.39
CA THR A 25 -9.75 30.68 27.82
C THR A 25 -9.80 32.16 28.23
N PRO A 26 -9.48 32.58 29.48
CA PRO A 26 -9.44 34.01 29.81
C PRO A 26 -8.42 34.78 28.97
N LYS A 27 -7.25 34.19 28.70
CA LYS A 27 -6.26 34.80 27.82
C LYS A 27 -6.74 34.87 26.38
N LEU A 28 -7.37 33.81 25.87
CA LEU A 28 -7.95 33.82 24.53
C LEU A 28 -9.06 34.86 24.39
N GLU A 29 -9.93 35.01 25.38
CA GLU A 29 -10.95 36.08 25.41
C GLU A 29 -10.31 37.47 25.36
N ALA A 30 -9.25 37.71 26.12
CA ALA A 30 -8.52 38.97 26.08
C ALA A 30 -7.87 39.23 24.70
N LEU A 31 -7.30 38.20 24.08
CA LEU A 31 -6.74 38.29 22.73
C LEU A 31 -7.83 38.57 21.68
N LEU A 32 -8.99 37.91 21.77
CA LEU A 32 -10.14 38.15 20.89
C LEU A 32 -10.68 39.57 21.04
N GLN A 33 -10.81 40.08 22.26
CA GLN A 33 -11.16 41.49 22.53
C GLN A 33 -10.09 42.46 21.97
N GLY A 34 -8.84 42.03 21.94
CA GLY A 34 -7.71 42.73 21.33
C GLY A 34 -7.66 42.65 19.80
N GLY A 35 -8.60 41.96 19.15
CA GLY A 35 -8.68 41.83 17.69
C GLY A 35 -7.95 40.63 17.11
N LEU A 36 -7.68 39.58 17.89
CA LEU A 36 -7.23 38.29 17.36
C LEU A 36 -8.23 37.76 16.32
N ASP A 37 -7.74 37.48 15.13
CA ASP A 37 -8.48 36.81 14.07
C ASP A 37 -8.23 35.29 14.15
N LEU A 38 -9.29 34.51 14.34
CA LEU A 38 -9.21 33.05 14.43
C LEU A 38 -9.03 32.36 13.06
N ASP A 39 -9.19 33.11 11.98
CA ASP A 39 -9.10 32.62 10.59
C ASP A 39 -7.74 32.94 9.95
N VAL A 40 -6.75 33.30 10.78
CA VAL A 40 -5.35 33.51 10.38
C VAL A 40 -4.48 32.37 10.91
N PRO A 41 -3.68 31.69 10.06
CA PRO A 41 -2.89 30.56 10.48
C PRO A 41 -1.72 31.02 11.35
N ILE A 42 -1.45 30.26 12.41
CA ILE A 42 -0.35 30.50 13.35
C ILE A 42 0.88 29.74 12.86
N GLN A 43 1.97 30.48 12.61
CA GLN A 43 3.26 29.90 12.22
C GLN A 43 3.92 29.19 13.42
N LEU A 44 4.07 27.87 13.36
CA LEU A 44 4.67 27.06 14.43
C LEU A 44 6.15 26.72 14.19
N SER A 45 6.59 26.69 12.93
CA SER A 45 7.99 26.48 12.52
C SER A 45 8.24 27.12 11.15
N GLU A 46 9.40 26.90 10.51
CA GLU A 46 9.62 27.35 9.13
C GLU A 46 8.63 26.73 8.12
N TYR A 47 8.19 25.49 8.37
CA TYR A 47 7.41 24.70 7.41
C TYR A 47 5.96 24.43 7.87
N ILE A 48 5.62 24.74 9.13
CA ILE A 48 4.33 24.38 9.71
C ILE A 48 3.58 25.64 10.11
N LYS A 49 2.37 25.77 9.57
CA LYS A 49 1.36 26.76 9.98
C LYS A 49 0.04 26.03 10.20
N LEU A 50 -0.70 26.40 11.24
CA LEU A 50 -1.98 25.77 11.56
C LEU A 50 -3.00 26.82 11.98
N MET A 51 -4.26 26.64 11.59
CA MET A 51 -5.34 27.43 12.15
C MET A 51 -5.51 27.16 13.66
N PRO A 52 -5.94 28.16 14.45
CA PRO A 52 -6.31 27.97 15.86
C PRO A 52 -7.17 26.73 16.09
N LEU A 53 -8.22 26.54 15.27
CA LEU A 53 -9.13 25.40 15.37
C LEU A 53 -8.44 24.07 15.04
N GLU A 54 -7.53 24.04 14.06
CA GLU A 54 -6.75 22.83 13.75
C GLU A 54 -5.92 22.36 14.94
N ILE A 55 -5.28 23.29 15.68
CA ILE A 55 -4.49 22.95 16.87
C ILE A 55 -5.35 22.23 17.91
N ALA A 56 -6.55 22.75 18.18
CA ALA A 56 -7.49 22.13 19.12
C ALA A 56 -7.96 20.75 18.66
N VAL A 57 -8.25 20.58 17.36
CA VAL A 57 -8.63 19.28 16.76
C VAL A 57 -7.49 18.27 16.83
N PHE A 58 -6.26 18.64 16.46
CA PHE A 58 -5.10 17.74 16.59
C PHE A 58 -4.89 17.26 18.02
N ARG A 59 -5.18 18.12 19.00
CA ARG A 59 -5.04 17.80 20.42
C ARG A 59 -6.23 17.05 21.00
N ASN A 60 -7.30 16.84 20.23
CA ASN A 60 -8.57 16.28 20.72
C ASN A 60 -9.11 17.04 21.94
N ASP A 61 -8.97 18.36 21.92
CA ASP A 61 -9.44 19.25 22.98
C ASP A 61 -10.87 19.69 22.68
N VAL A 62 -11.83 18.84 23.07
CA VAL A 62 -13.25 19.04 22.75
C VAL A 62 -13.76 20.39 23.27
N THR A 63 -13.35 20.80 24.47
CA THR A 63 -13.76 22.07 25.07
C THR A 63 -13.23 23.25 24.26
N MET A 64 -11.95 23.22 23.88
CA MET A 64 -11.36 24.30 23.09
C MET A 64 -11.88 24.32 21.66
N ILE A 65 -12.21 23.17 21.07
CA ILE A 65 -12.87 23.09 19.77
C ILE A 65 -14.21 23.83 19.81
N HIS A 66 -15.06 23.55 20.80
CA HIS A 66 -16.34 24.25 20.97
C HIS A 66 -16.12 25.75 21.24
N PHE A 67 -15.20 26.11 22.13
CA PHE A 67 -14.87 27.51 22.40
C PHE A 67 -14.50 28.28 21.12
N LEU A 68 -13.59 27.74 20.31
CA LEU A 68 -13.15 28.40 19.08
C LEU A 68 -14.26 28.50 18.04
N LEU A 69 -15.11 27.46 17.91
CA LEU A 69 -16.27 27.48 17.03
C LEU A 69 -17.34 28.50 17.48
N GLU A 70 -17.62 28.59 18.79
CA GLU A 70 -18.54 29.58 19.37
C GLU A 70 -18.06 31.02 19.16
N HIS A 71 -16.74 31.22 19.06
CA HIS A 71 -16.12 32.51 18.75
C HIS A 71 -15.89 32.73 17.25
N GLY A 72 -16.44 31.87 16.39
CA GLY A 72 -16.53 32.12 14.95
C GLY A 72 -15.38 31.60 14.10
N ALA A 73 -14.51 30.74 14.61
CA ALA A 73 -13.47 30.10 13.79
C ALA A 73 -14.10 29.31 12.62
N ASP A 74 -13.66 29.56 11.38
CA ASP A 74 -14.18 28.87 10.20
C ASP A 74 -13.48 27.50 10.00
N PRO A 75 -14.20 26.37 10.15
CA PRO A 75 -13.61 25.05 9.94
C PRO A 75 -13.20 24.76 8.49
N GLY A 76 -13.63 25.59 7.54
CA GLY A 76 -13.33 25.49 6.11
C GLY A 76 -11.93 25.98 5.71
N LEU A 77 -11.20 26.64 6.62
CA LEU A 77 -9.91 27.27 6.32
C LEU A 77 -8.68 26.47 6.78
N ALA A 78 -8.88 25.22 7.23
CA ALA A 78 -7.79 24.36 7.66
C ALA A 78 -6.69 24.19 6.59
N GLU A 79 -5.43 24.34 7.01
CA GLU A 79 -4.25 24.37 6.15
C GLU A 79 -3.77 22.98 5.75
N GLU A 80 -3.76 22.02 6.68
CA GLU A 80 -3.19 20.69 6.43
C GLU A 80 -4.11 19.84 5.55
N GLN A 81 -5.37 19.73 5.96
CA GLN A 81 -6.42 18.98 5.27
C GLN A 81 -7.79 19.34 5.86
N PRO A 82 -8.91 18.99 5.18
CA PRO A 82 -10.24 19.22 5.74
C PRO A 82 -10.37 18.65 7.16
N LEU A 83 -10.88 19.47 8.10
CA LEU A 83 -10.99 19.10 9.52
C LEU A 83 -11.76 17.82 9.77
N LEU A 84 -12.70 17.45 8.89
CA LEU A 84 -13.37 16.15 8.97
C LEU A 84 -12.37 14.97 8.97
N LEU A 85 -11.32 15.03 8.14
CA LEU A 85 -10.30 13.97 8.06
C LEU A 85 -9.37 14.00 9.28
N THR A 86 -8.95 15.20 9.70
CA THR A 86 -8.12 15.36 10.90
C THR A 86 -8.85 14.89 12.15
N ALA A 87 -10.11 15.26 12.31
CA ALA A 87 -10.97 14.80 13.41
C ALA A 87 -11.17 13.28 13.37
N ALA A 88 -11.34 12.67 12.18
CA ALA A 88 -11.48 11.22 12.06
C ALA A 88 -10.28 10.43 12.62
N ARG A 89 -9.06 11.01 12.55
CA ARG A 89 -7.85 10.45 13.16
C ARG A 89 -7.67 10.83 14.63
N CYS A 90 -7.86 12.10 14.95
CA CYS A 90 -7.43 12.66 16.23
C CYS A 90 -8.53 12.63 17.29
N CYS A 91 -9.81 12.63 16.91
CA CYS A 91 -10.93 12.88 17.83
C CYS A 91 -12.01 11.79 17.81
N GLY A 92 -12.91 11.82 18.79
CA GLY A 92 -14.06 10.91 18.84
C GLY A 92 -15.25 11.36 17.96
N PRO A 93 -16.32 10.54 17.89
CA PRO A 93 -17.43 10.75 16.96
C PRO A 93 -18.15 12.10 17.10
N GLU A 94 -18.21 12.66 18.32
CA GLU A 94 -18.79 13.98 18.58
C GLU A 94 -18.11 15.07 17.75
N VAL A 95 -16.78 15.14 17.81
CA VAL A 95 -16.01 16.15 17.07
C VAL A 95 -16.06 15.88 15.57
N VAL A 96 -16.03 14.62 15.15
CA VAL A 96 -16.17 14.26 13.73
C VAL A 96 -17.53 14.74 13.19
N ALA A 97 -18.60 14.66 13.99
CA ALA A 97 -19.92 15.14 13.61
C ALA A 97 -19.96 16.66 13.39
N LEU A 98 -19.18 17.45 14.14
CA LEU A 98 -19.09 18.91 13.96
C LEU A 98 -18.66 19.29 12.53
N PHE A 99 -17.84 18.46 11.89
CA PHE A 99 -17.28 18.71 10.56
C PHE A 99 -17.90 17.85 9.45
N ALA A 100 -18.97 17.08 9.74
CA ALA A 100 -19.60 16.16 8.79
C ALA A 100 -20.06 16.84 7.49
N GLY A 101 -20.46 18.12 7.55
CA GLY A 101 -20.85 18.90 6.38
C GLY A 101 -19.75 19.04 5.30
N GLN A 102 -18.48 18.86 5.67
CA GLN A 102 -17.37 18.89 4.71
C GLN A 102 -17.36 17.68 3.76
N ALA A 103 -18.03 16.58 4.12
CA ALA A 103 -18.07 15.35 3.32
C ALA A 103 -18.59 15.56 1.89
N ALA A 104 -19.50 16.53 1.69
CA ALA A 104 -20.04 16.86 0.38
C ALA A 104 -19.00 17.49 -0.57
N LYS A 105 -17.96 18.14 -0.01
CA LYS A 105 -16.89 18.81 -0.77
C LYS A 105 -15.65 17.92 -0.99
N LEU A 106 -15.55 16.79 -0.29
CA LEU A 106 -14.41 15.88 -0.42
C LEU A 106 -14.39 15.16 -1.77
N SER A 107 -13.20 15.08 -2.37
CA SER A 107 -12.92 14.22 -3.52
C SER A 107 -13.02 12.72 -3.15
N SER A 108 -13.13 11.83 -4.14
CA SER A 108 -13.14 10.38 -3.89
C SER A 108 -11.91 9.90 -3.13
N LYS A 109 -10.72 10.41 -3.47
CA LYS A 109 -9.46 10.06 -2.80
C LYS A 109 -9.44 10.51 -1.34
N GLN A 110 -10.00 11.68 -1.04
CA GLN A 110 -10.15 12.15 0.34
C GLN A 110 -11.16 11.29 1.14
N LYS A 111 -12.19 10.76 0.48
CA LYS A 111 -13.15 9.84 1.12
C LYS A 111 -12.53 8.47 1.41
N GLU A 112 -11.68 7.95 0.51
CA GLU A 112 -10.85 6.76 0.76
C GLU A 112 -9.89 7.00 1.95
N ARG A 113 -9.23 8.17 1.94
CA ARG A 113 -8.33 8.61 3.01
C ARG A 113 -9.00 8.68 4.38
N ALA A 114 -10.30 9.01 4.47
CA ALA A 114 -11.02 9.08 5.75
C ALA A 114 -10.92 7.77 6.56
N PHE A 115 -11.00 6.61 5.89
CA PHE A 115 -10.86 5.31 6.58
C PHE A 115 -9.41 4.97 6.92
N GLN A 116 -8.43 5.53 6.20
CA GLN A 116 -7.03 5.46 6.61
C GLN A 116 -6.78 6.33 7.86
N GLU A 117 -7.38 7.52 7.95
CA GLU A 117 -7.31 8.38 9.13
C GLU A 117 -7.89 7.69 10.37
N VAL A 118 -9.04 7.01 10.22
CA VAL A 118 -9.61 6.13 11.26
C VAL A 118 -8.62 5.04 11.68
N ARG A 119 -7.97 4.39 10.72
CA ARG A 119 -7.01 3.31 10.98
C ARG A 119 -5.77 3.81 11.71
N TRP A 120 -5.13 4.88 11.26
CA TRP A 120 -3.96 5.47 11.92
C TRP A 120 -4.29 6.05 13.29
N GLY A 121 -5.47 6.64 13.44
CA GLY A 121 -5.98 7.12 14.72
C GLY A 121 -6.36 5.99 15.68
N LYS A 122 -6.53 4.76 15.17
CA LYS A 122 -7.10 3.61 15.89
C LYS A 122 -8.49 3.93 16.46
N ARG A 123 -9.33 4.60 15.66
CA ARG A 123 -10.67 5.12 16.06
C ARG A 123 -11.83 4.48 15.27
N PRO A 124 -12.01 3.15 15.31
CA PRO A 124 -13.07 2.47 14.56
C PRO A 124 -14.48 3.02 14.87
N GLU A 125 -14.69 3.60 16.06
CA GLU A 125 -15.93 4.27 16.45
C GLU A 125 -16.35 5.42 15.50
N ASN A 126 -15.39 6.03 14.80
CA ASN A 126 -15.66 7.13 13.85
C ASN A 126 -16.27 6.64 12.53
N ILE A 127 -16.24 5.34 12.24
CA ILE A 127 -16.81 4.80 10.99
C ILE A 127 -18.30 5.16 10.90
N GLN A 128 -19.06 5.01 11.98
CA GLN A 128 -20.51 5.24 11.96
C GLN A 128 -20.89 6.68 11.58
N VAL A 129 -20.18 7.67 12.13
CA VAL A 129 -20.45 9.08 11.85
C VAL A 129 -19.99 9.49 10.44
N LEU A 130 -18.92 8.88 9.92
CA LEU A 130 -18.51 9.06 8.52
C LEU A 130 -19.55 8.50 7.54
N GLU A 131 -20.13 7.33 7.85
CA GLU A 131 -21.21 6.76 7.03
C GLU A 131 -22.46 7.65 7.04
N GLN A 132 -22.83 8.21 8.20
CA GLN A 132 -23.93 9.18 8.33
C GLN A 132 -23.66 10.46 7.52
N ALA A 133 -22.39 10.86 7.39
CA ALA A 133 -21.96 11.98 6.55
C ALA A 133 -21.89 11.64 5.05
N GLY A 134 -22.22 10.41 4.64
CA GLY A 134 -22.21 9.97 3.24
C GLY A 134 -20.86 9.48 2.72
N ILE A 135 -19.91 9.16 3.61
CA ILE A 135 -18.64 8.50 3.29
C ILE A 135 -18.78 7.03 3.73
N THR A 136 -19.25 6.17 2.83
CA THR A 136 -19.56 4.77 3.17
C THR A 136 -18.35 3.84 3.03
N VAL A 137 -18.26 2.84 3.92
CA VAL A 137 -17.19 1.82 3.86
C VAL A 137 -17.30 0.99 2.59
N GLU A 138 -18.53 0.65 2.17
CA GLU A 138 -18.79 -0.07 0.92
C GLU A 138 -18.08 0.57 -0.29
N LYS A 139 -18.10 1.90 -0.37
CA LYS A 139 -17.57 2.62 -1.53
C LYS A 139 -16.09 2.99 -1.39
N PHE A 140 -15.63 3.28 -0.18
CA PHE A 140 -14.32 3.89 0.03
C PHE A 140 -13.42 3.13 1.03
N GLY A 141 -13.89 2.03 1.61
CA GLY A 141 -13.20 1.30 2.68
C GLY A 141 -12.20 0.23 2.22
N GLY A 142 -12.14 -0.11 0.93
CA GLY A 142 -11.30 -1.19 0.41
C GLY A 142 -9.80 -1.01 0.71
N GLU A 143 -9.28 0.22 0.56
CA GLU A 143 -7.87 0.52 0.87
C GLU A 143 -7.55 0.31 2.35
N ALA A 144 -8.43 0.79 3.23
CA ALA A 144 -8.29 0.65 4.67
C ALA A 144 -8.45 -0.81 5.13
N PHE A 145 -9.31 -1.60 4.46
CA PHE A 145 -9.48 -3.02 4.71
C PHE A 145 -8.20 -3.79 4.39
N ARG A 146 -7.64 -3.60 3.18
CA ARG A 146 -6.36 -4.22 2.80
C ARG A 146 -5.23 -3.84 3.75
N ALA A 147 -5.12 -2.56 4.11
CA ALA A 147 -4.11 -2.11 5.06
C ALA A 147 -4.29 -2.73 6.46
N ALA A 148 -5.52 -2.82 6.97
CA ALA A 148 -5.79 -3.46 8.25
C ALA A 148 -5.40 -4.95 8.26
N VAL A 149 -5.63 -5.65 7.15
CA VAL A 149 -5.21 -7.05 6.97
C VAL A 149 -3.69 -7.19 6.95
N SER A 150 -3.00 -6.35 6.17
CA SER A 150 -1.53 -6.31 6.11
C SER A 150 -0.90 -6.08 7.49
N GLU A 151 -1.55 -5.25 8.32
CA GLU A 151 -1.10 -4.96 9.69
C GLU A 151 -1.52 -6.04 10.71
N GLY A 152 -2.25 -7.07 10.29
CA GLY A 152 -2.78 -8.10 11.18
C GLY A 152 -3.90 -7.62 12.11
N ASN A 153 -4.47 -6.43 11.86
CA ASN A 153 -5.54 -5.85 12.66
C ASN A 153 -6.90 -6.47 12.32
N ILE A 154 -7.10 -7.71 12.78
CA ILE A 154 -8.30 -8.51 12.54
C ILE A 154 -9.59 -7.83 13.04
N LYS A 155 -9.51 -7.04 14.13
CA LYS A 155 -10.68 -6.35 14.69
C LYS A 155 -11.19 -5.28 13.73
N LEU A 156 -10.29 -4.45 13.20
CA LEU A 156 -10.67 -3.44 12.21
C LEU A 156 -11.06 -4.07 10.87
N ALA A 157 -10.34 -5.10 10.42
CA ALA A 157 -10.68 -5.81 9.19
C ALA A 157 -12.11 -6.40 9.24
N ARG A 158 -12.49 -7.05 10.36
CA ARG A 158 -13.85 -7.55 10.57
C ARG A 158 -14.88 -6.44 10.52
N LEU A 159 -14.66 -5.35 11.24
CA LEU A 159 -15.60 -4.23 11.24
C LEU A 159 -15.77 -3.61 9.85
N LEU A 160 -14.68 -3.39 9.12
CA LEU A 160 -14.74 -2.84 7.75
C LEU A 160 -15.50 -3.79 6.81
N LEU A 161 -15.27 -5.09 6.93
CA LEU A 161 -15.97 -6.09 6.13
C LEU A 161 -17.47 -6.19 6.47
N GLU A 162 -17.83 -6.16 7.75
CA GLU A 162 -19.22 -6.08 8.23
C GLU A 162 -19.94 -4.83 7.69
N LYS A 163 -19.19 -3.75 7.44
CA LYS A 163 -19.66 -2.51 6.82
C LYS A 163 -19.61 -2.50 5.29
N GLY A 164 -19.26 -3.63 4.67
CA GLY A 164 -19.32 -3.83 3.22
C GLY A 164 -18.05 -3.48 2.46
N ALA A 165 -16.89 -3.33 3.14
CA ALA A 165 -15.63 -3.14 2.43
C ALA A 165 -15.39 -4.27 1.42
N ASP A 166 -14.93 -3.92 0.21
CA ASP A 166 -14.60 -4.90 -0.82
C ASP A 166 -13.40 -5.76 -0.38
N ILE A 167 -13.66 -7.02 -0.05
CA ILE A 167 -12.65 -8.00 0.38
C ILE A 167 -11.58 -8.25 -0.70
N ASN A 168 -11.94 -8.01 -1.96
CA ASN A 168 -11.12 -8.22 -3.14
C ASN A 168 -10.54 -6.90 -3.69
N TYR A 169 -10.58 -5.81 -2.91
CA TYR A 169 -9.98 -4.54 -3.31
C TYR A 169 -8.49 -4.72 -3.67
N HIS A 170 -8.13 -4.32 -4.88
CA HIS A 170 -6.80 -4.57 -5.44
C HIS A 170 -6.30 -3.42 -6.33
N LYS A 171 -6.69 -2.17 -6.08
CA LYS A 171 -6.14 -1.02 -6.84
C LYS A 171 -4.75 -0.63 -6.32
N PRO A 172 -3.88 -0.04 -7.16
CA PRO A 172 -2.61 0.48 -6.69
C PRO A 172 -2.81 1.72 -5.80
N ASP A 173 -2.02 1.82 -4.73
CA ASP A 173 -1.90 3.02 -3.89
C ASP A 173 -0.44 3.25 -3.46
N MET A 174 -0.19 4.23 -2.58
CA MET A 174 1.17 4.56 -2.14
C MET A 174 1.83 3.46 -1.29
N VAL A 175 1.04 2.62 -0.64
CA VAL A 175 1.52 1.53 0.24
C VAL A 175 1.61 0.22 -0.55
N PHE A 176 0.67 -0.02 -1.47
CA PHE A 176 0.56 -1.24 -2.27
C PHE A 176 0.55 -0.88 -3.77
N PRO A 177 1.69 -0.42 -4.34
CA PRO A 177 1.77 0.01 -5.73
C PRO A 177 1.52 -1.15 -6.72
N ASN A 178 1.71 -2.39 -6.27
CA ASN A 178 1.56 -3.59 -7.09
C ASN A 178 0.10 -4.02 -7.22
N ALA A 179 -0.84 -3.36 -6.54
CA ALA A 179 -2.27 -3.64 -6.70
C ALA A 179 -2.66 -5.06 -6.21
N SER A 180 -2.06 -5.53 -5.11
CA SER A 180 -2.33 -6.83 -4.48
C SER A 180 -3.64 -6.85 -3.69
N THR A 181 -4.26 -8.00 -3.49
CA THR A 181 -5.45 -8.14 -2.61
C THR A 181 -5.06 -8.26 -1.14
N ALA A 182 -6.04 -8.08 -0.24
CA ALA A 182 -5.85 -8.31 1.19
C ALA A 182 -5.37 -9.74 1.51
N VAL A 183 -5.89 -10.77 0.81
CA VAL A 183 -5.45 -12.16 1.02
C VAL A 183 -4.01 -12.38 0.56
N THR A 184 -3.57 -11.76 -0.55
CA THR A 184 -2.17 -11.80 -0.98
C THR A 184 -1.26 -11.17 0.07
N GLU A 185 -1.64 -10.03 0.65
CA GLU A 185 -0.86 -9.40 1.72
C GLU A 185 -0.80 -10.22 3.00
N ALA A 186 -1.89 -10.91 3.38
CA ALA A 186 -1.87 -11.84 4.51
C ALA A 186 -0.88 -13.01 4.29
N VAL A 187 -0.80 -13.53 3.07
CA VAL A 187 0.17 -14.56 2.70
C VAL A 187 1.60 -14.02 2.71
N ARG A 188 1.82 -12.79 2.22
CA ARG A 188 3.12 -12.12 2.23
C ARG A 188 3.68 -12.03 3.66
N HIS A 189 2.81 -11.74 4.62
CA HIS A 189 3.12 -11.69 6.05
C HIS A 189 3.10 -13.07 6.75
N LYS A 190 2.93 -14.17 6.01
CA LYS A 190 2.88 -15.56 6.53
C LYS A 190 1.81 -15.77 7.61
N ASN A 191 0.73 -14.98 7.58
CA ASN A 191 -0.31 -15.00 8.61
C ASN A 191 -1.43 -15.98 8.23
N LEU A 192 -1.18 -17.30 8.42
CA LEU A 192 -2.13 -18.36 8.09
C LEU A 192 -3.52 -18.18 8.74
N PRO A 193 -3.65 -17.78 10.03
CA PRO A 193 -4.97 -17.50 10.61
C PRO A 193 -5.76 -16.41 9.88
N MET A 194 -5.08 -15.33 9.46
CA MET A 194 -5.71 -14.26 8.67
C MET A 194 -6.11 -14.76 7.28
N VAL A 195 -5.25 -15.55 6.61
CA VAL A 195 -5.54 -16.15 5.30
C VAL A 195 -6.78 -17.04 5.37
N ARG A 196 -6.86 -17.94 6.37
CA ARG A 196 -8.03 -18.81 6.58
C ARG A 196 -9.30 -17.98 6.78
N TRP A 197 -9.24 -16.97 7.65
CA TRP A 197 -10.39 -16.10 7.88
C TRP A 197 -10.85 -15.39 6.61
N LEU A 198 -9.94 -14.80 5.83
CA LEU A 198 -10.29 -14.11 4.58
C LEU A 198 -10.97 -15.05 3.58
N ILE A 199 -10.45 -16.27 3.42
CA ILE A 199 -11.03 -17.29 2.53
C ILE A 199 -12.41 -17.71 3.02
N GLU A 200 -12.59 -17.91 4.34
CA GLU A 200 -13.90 -18.19 4.94
C GLU A 200 -14.90 -17.05 4.71
N GLN A 201 -14.43 -15.81 4.57
CA GLN A 201 -15.26 -14.65 4.23
C GLN A 201 -15.46 -14.46 2.72
N GLY A 202 -14.93 -15.34 1.87
CA GLY A 202 -15.11 -15.29 0.42
C GLY A 202 -14.07 -14.48 -0.35
N ALA A 203 -12.87 -14.29 0.21
CA ALA A 203 -11.77 -13.68 -0.54
C ALA A 203 -11.42 -14.53 -1.77
N ASP A 204 -11.28 -13.87 -2.92
CA ASP A 204 -10.89 -14.50 -4.18
C ASP A 204 -9.37 -14.65 -4.23
N ILE A 205 -8.90 -15.89 -4.12
CA ILE A 205 -7.48 -16.24 -4.15
C ILE A 205 -6.91 -16.33 -5.58
N THR A 206 -7.72 -16.07 -6.60
CA THR A 206 -7.31 -16.15 -8.01
C THR A 206 -6.85 -14.81 -8.57
N ILE A 207 -7.13 -13.71 -7.87
CA ILE A 207 -6.75 -12.36 -8.28
C ILE A 207 -5.23 -12.19 -8.15
N ALA A 208 -4.59 -11.94 -9.29
CA ALA A 208 -3.19 -11.59 -9.37
C ALA A 208 -2.97 -10.08 -9.29
N ASP A 209 -1.84 -9.68 -8.72
CA ASP A 209 -1.36 -8.31 -8.70
C ASP A 209 -0.78 -7.89 -10.07
N LYS A 210 -0.24 -6.68 -10.18
CA LYS A 210 0.33 -6.11 -11.42
C LYS A 210 1.45 -6.97 -12.03
N TYR A 211 2.13 -7.78 -11.23
CA TYR A 211 3.24 -8.63 -11.67
C TYR A 211 2.85 -10.09 -11.88
N GLY A 212 1.58 -10.42 -11.67
CA GLY A 212 1.09 -11.80 -11.82
C GLY A 212 1.09 -12.58 -10.51
N ASP A 213 1.43 -11.95 -9.39
CA ASP A 213 1.49 -12.60 -8.09
C ASP A 213 0.11 -12.74 -7.46
N ARG A 214 -0.21 -13.95 -7.04
CA ARG A 214 -1.45 -14.33 -6.34
C ARG A 214 -1.09 -15.09 -5.06
N PRO A 215 -2.03 -15.31 -4.12
CA PRO A 215 -1.75 -15.94 -2.83
C PRO A 215 -0.82 -17.16 -2.88
N TYR A 216 -1.07 -18.17 -3.73
CA TYR A 216 -0.21 -19.36 -3.81
C TYR A 216 1.22 -19.04 -4.26
N THR A 217 1.41 -18.20 -5.28
CA THR A 217 2.75 -17.89 -5.80
C THR A 217 3.57 -17.19 -4.74
N VAL A 218 2.96 -16.25 -4.02
CA VAL A 218 3.59 -15.60 -2.86
C VAL A 218 3.93 -16.61 -1.75
N ALA A 219 3.07 -17.62 -1.49
CA ALA A 219 3.38 -18.67 -0.50
C ALA A 219 4.61 -19.51 -0.91
N VAL A 220 4.73 -19.84 -2.20
CA VAL A 220 5.88 -20.56 -2.78
C VAL A 220 7.16 -19.72 -2.67
N GLN A 221 7.12 -18.45 -3.09
CA GLN A 221 8.24 -17.51 -2.96
C GLN A 221 8.70 -17.38 -1.49
N ASN A 222 7.75 -17.32 -0.57
CA ASN A 222 7.99 -17.26 0.87
C ASN A 222 8.55 -18.54 1.48
N LYS A 223 8.67 -19.61 0.69
CA LYS A 223 9.09 -20.97 1.09
C LYS A 223 8.18 -21.51 2.22
N ASN A 224 6.91 -21.15 2.19
CA ASN A 224 5.91 -21.57 3.16
C ASN A 224 5.06 -22.71 2.57
N GLN A 225 5.56 -23.94 2.71
CA GLN A 225 4.92 -25.12 2.13
C GLN A 225 3.50 -25.35 2.66
N GLU A 226 3.25 -25.12 3.95
CA GLU A 226 1.93 -25.28 4.55
C GLU A 226 0.90 -24.35 3.89
N LEU A 227 1.24 -23.07 3.73
CA LEU A 227 0.37 -22.11 3.04
C LEU A 227 0.21 -22.46 1.56
N ALA A 228 1.29 -22.85 0.89
CA ALA A 228 1.26 -23.21 -0.52
C ALA A 228 0.35 -24.43 -0.77
N ASP A 229 0.47 -25.48 0.04
CA ASP A 229 -0.36 -26.68 -0.07
C ASP A 229 -1.84 -26.37 0.22
N TYR A 230 -2.10 -25.53 1.23
CA TYR A 230 -3.46 -25.11 1.56
C TYR A 230 -4.11 -24.32 0.41
N LEU A 231 -3.39 -23.36 -0.17
CA LEU A 231 -3.90 -22.54 -1.27
C LEU A 231 -4.05 -23.36 -2.56
N LYS A 232 -3.08 -24.22 -2.86
CA LYS A 232 -3.14 -25.15 -4.00
C LYS A 232 -4.39 -26.04 -3.96
N ALA A 233 -4.75 -26.53 -2.77
CA ALA A 233 -5.94 -27.36 -2.60
C ALA A 233 -7.27 -26.62 -2.84
N LEU A 234 -7.25 -25.28 -2.86
CA LEU A 234 -8.43 -24.43 -3.09
C LEU A 234 -8.49 -23.87 -4.52
N GLU A 235 -7.41 -24.01 -5.29
CA GLU A 235 -7.34 -23.54 -6.67
C GLU A 235 -7.76 -24.62 -7.67
N PRO A 236 -8.12 -24.22 -8.91
CA PRO A 236 -8.39 -25.19 -9.98
C PRO A 236 -7.20 -26.11 -10.18
N GLU A 237 -7.45 -27.43 -10.22
CA GLU A 237 -6.39 -28.44 -10.36
C GLU A 237 -5.55 -28.22 -11.64
N GLU A 238 -6.18 -27.69 -12.69
CA GLU A 238 -5.54 -27.40 -13.97
C GLU A 238 -4.40 -26.38 -13.85
N TRP A 239 -4.45 -25.48 -12.86
CA TRP A 239 -3.40 -24.48 -12.64
C TRP A 239 -2.09 -25.09 -12.13
N HIS A 240 -2.17 -26.28 -11.56
CA HIS A 240 -1.02 -27.03 -11.05
C HIS A 240 -0.69 -28.25 -11.92
N ASN A 241 -1.21 -28.26 -13.15
CA ASN A 241 -0.98 -29.32 -14.13
C ASN A 241 0.05 -28.88 -15.18
N GLU A 242 1.11 -29.67 -15.35
CA GLU A 242 2.19 -29.35 -16.28
C GLU A 242 1.74 -29.27 -17.75
N GLN A 243 0.82 -30.13 -18.17
CA GLN A 243 0.31 -30.13 -19.55
C GLN A 243 -0.50 -28.86 -19.83
N GLU A 244 -1.32 -28.43 -18.89
CA GLU A 244 -2.07 -27.19 -19.02
C GLU A 244 -1.15 -25.97 -18.94
N LYS A 245 -0.15 -25.97 -18.04
CA LYS A 245 0.89 -24.93 -18.01
C LYS A 245 1.61 -24.84 -19.36
N LEU A 246 1.96 -25.97 -19.96
CA LEU A 246 2.57 -26.00 -21.29
C LEU A 246 1.62 -25.40 -22.35
N ARG A 247 0.32 -25.73 -22.30
CA ARG A 247 -0.71 -25.14 -23.19
C ARG A 247 -0.83 -23.63 -23.00
N GLN A 248 -0.84 -23.15 -21.77
CA GLN A 248 -0.88 -21.74 -21.40
C GLN A 248 0.36 -20.99 -21.92
N LEU A 249 1.54 -21.60 -21.82
CA LEU A 249 2.80 -21.00 -22.22
C LEU A 249 3.12 -21.15 -23.73
N MET A 250 2.36 -21.95 -24.48
CA MET A 250 2.57 -22.13 -25.94
C MET A 250 2.66 -20.80 -26.72
N PRO A 251 1.80 -19.78 -26.49
CA PRO A 251 1.89 -18.49 -27.19
C PRO A 251 3.22 -17.77 -26.95
N TYR A 252 3.93 -18.08 -25.87
CA TYR A 252 5.19 -17.44 -25.51
C TYR A 252 6.42 -17.99 -26.23
N LYS A 253 6.28 -19.11 -26.96
CA LYS A 253 7.33 -19.67 -27.83
C LYS A 253 8.67 -19.86 -27.11
N LEU A 254 8.63 -20.35 -25.86
CA LEU A 254 9.81 -20.64 -25.07
C LEU A 254 10.70 -21.67 -25.79
N PRO A 255 12.03 -21.47 -25.87
CA PRO A 255 12.95 -22.47 -26.39
C PRO A 255 12.88 -23.76 -25.59
N ALA A 256 13.02 -24.92 -26.24
CA ALA A 256 13.00 -26.21 -25.56
C ALA A 256 14.02 -26.30 -24.42
N LYS A 257 15.23 -25.76 -24.62
CA LYS A 257 16.27 -25.68 -23.59
C LYS A 257 15.86 -24.85 -22.37
N LEU A 258 15.15 -23.74 -22.57
CA LEU A 258 14.64 -22.91 -21.47
C LEU A 258 13.57 -23.67 -20.69
N VAL A 259 12.63 -24.31 -21.39
CA VAL A 259 11.59 -25.13 -20.75
C VAL A 259 12.21 -26.27 -19.94
N GLU A 260 13.16 -27.00 -20.52
CA GLU A 260 13.88 -28.08 -19.84
C GLU A 260 14.62 -27.56 -18.60
N TYR A 261 15.33 -26.44 -18.73
CA TYR A 261 16.05 -25.83 -17.62
C TYR A 261 15.12 -25.44 -16.46
N LEU A 262 13.98 -24.80 -16.72
CA LEU A 262 13.04 -24.41 -15.67
C LEU A 262 12.37 -25.62 -14.98
N LYS A 263 12.39 -26.80 -15.62
CA LYS A 263 11.85 -28.04 -15.04
C LYS A 263 12.87 -28.79 -14.19
N THR A 264 14.13 -28.85 -14.62
CA THR A 264 15.13 -29.77 -14.03
C THR A 264 16.47 -29.12 -13.69
N GLY A 265 16.70 -27.89 -14.15
CA GLY A 265 17.94 -27.15 -13.91
C GLY A 265 18.01 -26.52 -12.52
N PRO A 266 19.19 -26.04 -12.10
CA PRO A 266 19.35 -25.31 -10.85
C PRO A 266 18.65 -23.97 -10.94
N LEU A 267 17.60 -23.77 -10.13
CA LEU A 267 16.86 -22.51 -10.09
C LEU A 267 17.57 -21.44 -9.25
N ARG A 268 18.44 -21.86 -8.33
CA ARG A 268 19.34 -20.96 -7.61
C ARG A 268 20.64 -20.83 -8.39
N LEU A 269 20.87 -19.64 -8.93
CA LEU A 269 22.11 -19.27 -9.62
C LEU A 269 23.02 -18.56 -8.62
N GLU A 270 24.28 -18.96 -8.56
CA GLU A 270 25.27 -18.37 -7.64
C GLU A 270 26.49 -17.90 -8.41
N PHE A 271 26.95 -16.70 -8.08
CA PHE A 271 28.06 -16.00 -8.69
C PHE A 271 28.73 -15.11 -7.63
N PRO A 272 29.33 -15.72 -6.59
CA PRO A 272 29.79 -15.01 -5.39
C PRO A 272 30.93 -14.01 -5.64
N ASP A 273 31.64 -14.15 -6.75
CA ASP A 273 32.76 -13.30 -7.15
C ASP A 273 32.32 -11.99 -7.82
N GLN A 274 31.01 -11.82 -8.11
CA GLN A 274 30.45 -10.60 -8.68
C GLN A 274 30.26 -9.51 -7.61
N GLU A 275 30.26 -8.25 -8.04
CA GLU A 275 30.23 -7.09 -7.15
C GLU A 275 28.84 -6.81 -6.55
N TRP A 276 27.81 -6.74 -7.40
CA TRP A 276 26.49 -6.21 -7.01
C TRP A 276 25.50 -7.30 -6.65
N VAL A 277 25.26 -8.20 -7.60
CA VAL A 277 24.36 -9.32 -7.44
C VAL A 277 25.25 -10.55 -7.30
N LYS A 278 25.06 -11.36 -6.25
CA LYS A 278 25.85 -12.59 -6.02
C LYS A 278 25.08 -13.87 -6.25
N TRP A 279 23.77 -13.75 -6.33
CA TRP A 279 22.88 -14.87 -6.59
C TRP A 279 21.55 -14.37 -7.16
N ALA A 280 20.88 -15.25 -7.89
CA ALA A 280 19.50 -15.04 -8.33
C ALA A 280 18.69 -16.34 -8.18
N GLU A 281 17.39 -16.21 -7.97
CA GLU A 281 16.46 -17.33 -7.88
C GLU A 281 15.46 -17.24 -9.03
N LEU A 282 15.48 -18.23 -9.92
CA LEU A 282 14.54 -18.37 -11.02
C LEU A 282 13.26 -19.07 -10.57
N TYR A 283 12.15 -18.79 -11.25
CA TYR A 283 10.93 -19.56 -11.09
C TYR A 283 11.12 -21.00 -11.60
N SER A 284 10.43 -21.96 -10.98
CA SER A 284 10.23 -23.25 -11.62
C SER A 284 9.32 -23.11 -12.85
N PHE A 285 9.31 -24.09 -13.75
CA PHE A 285 8.43 -24.10 -14.91
C PHE A 285 6.95 -23.90 -14.55
N MET A 286 6.51 -24.44 -13.40
CA MET A 286 5.13 -24.30 -12.95
C MET A 286 4.83 -22.90 -12.43
N ASP A 287 5.83 -22.20 -11.93
CA ASP A 287 5.67 -20.95 -11.20
C ASP A 287 5.92 -19.70 -12.06
N VAL A 288 6.44 -19.83 -13.29
CA VAL A 288 6.63 -18.68 -14.19
C VAL A 288 5.33 -17.90 -14.38
N GLN A 289 5.41 -16.57 -14.35
CA GLN A 289 4.24 -15.70 -14.26
C GLN A 289 4.06 -14.89 -15.54
N GLU A 290 2.83 -14.82 -16.05
CA GLU A 290 2.46 -13.86 -17.09
C GLU A 290 2.27 -12.47 -16.47
N MET A 291 2.88 -11.46 -17.08
CA MET A 291 2.63 -10.07 -16.74
C MET A 291 2.46 -9.21 -17.98
N THR A 292 1.86 -8.03 -17.80
CA THR A 292 1.68 -7.06 -18.89
C THR A 292 2.42 -5.76 -18.60
N TRP A 293 3.35 -5.39 -19.47
CA TRP A 293 4.08 -4.13 -19.41
C TRP A 293 3.84 -3.27 -20.66
N LYS A 294 3.27 -2.06 -20.53
CA LYS A 294 2.95 -1.15 -21.64
C LYS A 294 2.29 -1.89 -22.84
N ARG A 295 1.28 -2.73 -22.55
CA ARG A 295 0.53 -3.60 -23.49
C ARG A 295 1.31 -4.79 -24.09
N LYS A 296 2.54 -5.04 -23.65
CA LYS A 296 3.33 -6.23 -24.02
C LYS A 296 3.05 -7.34 -23.00
N LYS A 297 2.63 -8.51 -23.47
CA LYS A 297 2.56 -9.73 -22.66
C LYS A 297 3.95 -10.36 -22.57
N LEU A 298 4.44 -10.55 -21.36
CA LEU A 298 5.79 -11.05 -21.04
C LEU A 298 5.68 -12.18 -20.02
N LEU A 299 6.73 -13.00 -19.91
CA LEU A 299 6.85 -13.97 -18.81
C LEU A 299 7.95 -13.56 -17.85
N SER A 300 7.63 -13.43 -16.57
CA SER A 300 8.64 -13.30 -15.53
C SER A 300 9.29 -14.65 -15.25
N LEU A 301 10.62 -14.67 -15.26
CA LEU A 301 11.43 -15.86 -15.07
C LEU A 301 12.20 -15.86 -13.75
N MET A 302 12.27 -14.72 -13.06
CA MET A 302 13.03 -14.56 -11.82
C MET A 302 12.11 -14.22 -10.66
N VAL A 303 12.30 -14.94 -9.55
CA VAL A 303 11.62 -14.71 -8.27
C VAL A 303 12.20 -13.46 -7.60
N GLN A 304 13.53 -13.46 -7.41
CA GLN A 304 14.27 -12.44 -6.68
C GLN A 304 15.76 -12.60 -6.95
N MET A 305 16.54 -11.59 -6.61
CA MET A 305 18.00 -11.67 -6.61
C MET A 305 18.61 -10.93 -5.42
N ASP A 306 19.92 -11.10 -5.25
CA ASP A 306 20.67 -10.46 -4.17
C ASP A 306 20.57 -8.94 -4.24
N ASN A 307 20.34 -8.27 -3.11
CA ASN A 307 20.34 -6.80 -2.92
C ASN A 307 19.36 -5.95 -3.75
N TYR A 308 18.66 -6.50 -4.73
CA TYR A 308 17.79 -5.75 -5.64
C TYR A 308 16.42 -6.43 -5.80
N SER A 309 15.34 -5.74 -5.38
CA SER A 309 13.96 -6.21 -5.46
C SER A 309 13.18 -5.62 -6.64
N ASP A 310 13.64 -4.50 -7.19
CA ASP A 310 12.89 -3.71 -8.18
C ASP A 310 13.21 -4.09 -9.63
N TYR A 311 13.91 -5.20 -9.84
CA TYR A 311 14.33 -5.68 -11.16
C TYR A 311 13.65 -7.00 -11.50
N LEU A 312 13.02 -7.07 -12.68
CA LEU A 312 12.42 -8.29 -13.19
C LEU A 312 13.20 -8.83 -14.39
N LEU A 313 13.37 -10.16 -14.47
CA LEU A 313 13.90 -10.85 -15.63
C LEU A 313 12.75 -11.39 -16.49
N LEU A 314 12.60 -10.88 -17.70
CA LEU A 314 11.40 -11.04 -18.52
C LEU A 314 11.70 -11.69 -19.87
N TRP A 315 10.95 -12.72 -20.25
CA TRP A 315 10.97 -13.29 -21.60
C TRP A 315 10.01 -12.54 -22.52
N SER A 316 10.53 -12.02 -23.64
CA SER A 316 9.73 -11.44 -24.72
C SER A 316 9.46 -12.50 -25.81
N PRO A 317 8.21 -12.94 -26.00
CA PRO A 317 7.88 -13.92 -27.04
C PRO A 317 7.96 -13.34 -28.46
N ARG A 318 7.86 -12.01 -28.58
CA ARG A 318 8.03 -11.27 -29.83
C ARG A 318 9.49 -11.30 -30.27
N ASP A 319 10.40 -11.00 -29.35
CA ASP A 319 11.83 -10.84 -29.67
C ASP A 319 12.61 -12.15 -29.49
N LYS A 320 11.99 -13.14 -28.83
CA LYS A 320 12.58 -14.44 -28.49
C LYS A 320 13.90 -14.30 -27.72
N LYS A 321 13.93 -13.36 -26.79
CA LYS A 321 15.07 -13.06 -25.92
C LYS A 321 14.59 -12.53 -24.57
N LEU A 322 15.50 -12.51 -23.61
CA LEU A 322 15.33 -11.90 -22.31
C LEU A 322 15.43 -10.38 -22.41
N TRP A 323 14.69 -9.74 -21.54
CA TRP A 323 14.65 -8.32 -21.23
C TRP A 323 14.70 -8.18 -19.72
N TYR A 324 15.03 -7.00 -19.23
CA TYR A 324 14.77 -6.65 -17.84
C TYR A 324 13.90 -5.41 -17.74
N LEU A 325 13.19 -5.33 -16.62
CA LEU A 325 12.41 -4.16 -16.22
C LEU A 325 12.98 -3.67 -14.90
N ASP A 326 13.49 -2.45 -14.90
CA ASP A 326 13.70 -1.67 -13.68
C ASP A 326 12.36 -1.01 -13.32
N ILE A 327 11.76 -1.48 -12.24
CA ILE A 327 10.47 -1.01 -11.74
C ILE A 327 10.61 0.38 -11.13
N GLU A 328 11.71 0.67 -10.44
CA GLU A 328 11.95 1.94 -9.76
C GLU A 328 12.01 3.09 -10.77
N HIS A 329 12.69 2.87 -11.90
CA HIS A 329 12.88 3.87 -12.95
C HIS A 329 11.88 3.72 -14.13
N GLU A 330 11.00 2.73 -14.11
CA GLU A 330 10.09 2.35 -15.21
C GLU A 330 10.79 2.08 -16.56
N GLU A 331 12.02 1.57 -16.51
CA GLU A 331 12.86 1.34 -17.68
C GLU A 331 12.84 -0.12 -18.14
N PHE A 332 12.75 -0.33 -19.45
CA PHE A 332 12.56 -1.66 -20.03
C PHE A 332 13.52 -1.90 -21.18
N HIS A 333 14.52 -2.75 -20.92
CA HIS A 333 15.71 -2.86 -21.76
C HIS A 333 15.94 -4.30 -22.23
N PRO A 334 16.45 -4.49 -23.46
CA PRO A 334 16.80 -5.82 -23.95
C PRO A 334 18.03 -6.36 -23.22
N LEU A 335 18.05 -7.67 -22.91
CA LEU A 335 19.17 -8.30 -22.23
C LEU A 335 19.95 -9.24 -23.14
N ALA A 336 19.50 -10.49 -23.30
CA ALA A 336 20.24 -11.51 -24.03
C ALA A 336 19.33 -12.65 -24.53
N LYS A 337 19.80 -13.46 -25.48
CA LYS A 337 19.13 -14.74 -25.75
C LYS A 337 19.33 -15.66 -24.54
N TRP A 338 18.41 -16.61 -24.37
CA TRP A 338 18.48 -17.57 -23.26
C TRP A 338 19.81 -18.31 -23.18
N ASP A 339 20.29 -18.84 -24.32
CA ASP A 339 21.52 -19.62 -24.38
C ASP A 339 22.75 -18.77 -23.99
N ASP A 340 22.76 -17.48 -24.32
CA ASP A 340 23.84 -16.55 -23.95
C ASP A 340 23.74 -16.20 -22.46
N PHE A 341 22.54 -15.89 -21.98
CA PHE A 341 22.29 -15.56 -20.56
C PHE A 341 22.69 -16.68 -19.63
N ILE A 342 22.24 -17.90 -19.90
CA ILE A 342 22.44 -19.01 -18.97
C ILE A 342 23.88 -19.54 -18.96
N ALA A 343 24.67 -19.20 -19.98
CA ALA A 343 26.10 -19.50 -20.02
C ALA A 343 26.91 -18.63 -19.04
N ASP A 344 26.45 -17.41 -18.77
CA ASP A 344 27.08 -16.47 -17.82
C ASP A 344 26.05 -15.53 -17.18
N PRO A 345 25.16 -16.04 -16.31
CA PRO A 345 24.06 -15.24 -15.75
C PRO A 345 24.56 -14.12 -14.85
N GLY A 346 25.69 -14.32 -14.15
CA GLY A 346 26.29 -13.32 -13.28
C GLY A 346 26.68 -12.05 -14.02
N ARG A 347 27.31 -12.19 -15.20
CA ARG A 347 27.62 -11.06 -16.09
C ARG A 347 26.38 -10.25 -16.43
N TYR A 348 25.33 -10.91 -16.93
CA TYR A 348 24.13 -10.19 -17.39
C TYR A 348 23.37 -9.53 -16.25
N LEU A 349 23.21 -10.21 -15.11
CA LEU A 349 22.49 -9.65 -13.97
C LEU A 349 23.25 -8.49 -13.32
N ASN A 350 24.59 -8.51 -13.27
CA ASN A 350 25.37 -7.38 -12.77
C ASN A 350 25.42 -6.23 -13.80
N GLY A 351 25.55 -6.54 -15.09
CA GLY A 351 25.51 -5.52 -16.16
C GLY A 351 24.18 -4.76 -16.22
N MET A 352 23.07 -5.37 -15.78
CA MET A 352 21.78 -4.67 -15.60
C MET A 352 21.88 -3.55 -14.56
N ILE A 353 22.59 -3.79 -13.46
CA ILE A 353 22.77 -2.83 -12.36
C ILE A 353 23.76 -1.73 -12.75
N GLU A 354 24.75 -2.08 -13.58
CA GLU A 354 25.77 -1.16 -14.07
C GLU A 354 25.29 -0.29 -15.26
N GLY A 355 24.06 -0.51 -15.73
CA GLY A 355 23.48 0.21 -16.86
C GLY A 355 24.08 -0.17 -18.23
N GLU A 356 24.75 -1.33 -18.35
CA GLU A 356 25.42 -1.76 -19.59
C GLU A 356 24.46 -1.93 -20.78
N PHE A 357 23.17 -2.09 -20.50
CA PHE A 357 22.13 -2.44 -21.46
C PHE A 357 21.09 -1.32 -21.68
N GLU A 358 21.33 -0.14 -21.09
CA GLU A 358 20.53 1.07 -21.27
C GLU A 358 20.88 1.72 -22.62
N GLU A 359 20.22 1.29 -23.70
CA GLU A 359 20.36 1.89 -25.06
C GLU A 359 19.20 2.81 -25.45
#